data_AF-A0A956NWH8-F1
#
_entry.id   AF-A0A956NWH8-F1
#
_cell.length_a   1.000
_cell.length_b   1.000
_cell.length_c   1.000
_cell.angle_alpha   90.00
_cell.angle_beta   90.00
_cell.angle_gamma   90.00
#
_symmetry.space_group_name_H-M   'P 1'
#
loop_
_entity.id
_entity.type
_entity.pdbx_description
1 polymer ?
#
loop_
_entity_poly.entity_id
_entity_poly.type
_entity_poly.pdbx_seq_one_letter_code
_entity_poly.pdbx_strand_id
1 'polypeptide(L)'
;MWWPNKDTQADEPDEGQRTRVTVPDPMVVVANGRLTARTANPDGTTTFEWTVTSPINNYGVALAIGGYDRFGETYQGEAGELTLDFWPISYRLADARRQFAQVRSTLQCFEHWFGPYPWYEDGFKLVETPYLGMEHQSAVAYGNGYVNGYLGQ
;
A
#
# COMPACT_ATOMS: atom_id res chain seq x y z
N MET A 1 12.70 11.11 -6.24
CA MET A 1 12.93 10.38 -4.98
C MET A 1 13.59 11.25 -3.91
N TRP A 2 13.51 10.86 -2.64
CA TRP A 2 14.01 11.65 -1.49
C TRP A 2 15.20 11.03 -0.74
N TRP A 3 15.73 9.88 -1.19
CA TRP A 3 16.93 9.25 -0.64
C TRP A 3 17.99 9.05 -1.74
N PRO A 4 19.29 9.01 -1.39
CA PRO A 4 20.36 8.73 -2.35
C PRO A 4 20.18 7.36 -3.01
N ASN A 5 20.02 7.33 -4.32
CA ASN A 5 19.88 6.10 -5.11
C ASN A 5 20.24 6.35 -6.59
N LYS A 6 20.35 5.28 -7.37
CA LYS A 6 20.43 5.35 -8.83
C LYS A 6 19.02 5.58 -9.37
N ASP A 7 18.64 6.85 -9.58
CA ASP A 7 17.30 7.25 -10.03
C ASP A 7 17.05 6.88 -11.51
N THR A 8 16.91 5.58 -11.76
CA THR A 8 16.54 5.01 -13.06
C THR A 8 15.59 3.85 -12.86
N GLN A 9 14.66 3.69 -13.79
CA GLN A 9 13.69 2.59 -13.78
C GLN A 9 14.25 1.30 -14.40
N ALA A 10 15.49 1.31 -14.87
CA ALA A 10 16.14 0.17 -15.53
C ALA A 10 16.85 -0.80 -14.55
N ASP A 11 16.66 -0.62 -13.24
CA ASP A 11 17.37 -1.36 -12.21
C ASP A 11 16.46 -1.55 -10.99
N GLU A 12 16.46 -2.75 -10.41
CA GLU A 12 15.64 -3.12 -9.26
C GLU A 12 16.47 -4.01 -8.33
N PRO A 13 16.37 -3.83 -7.00
CA PRO A 13 17.01 -4.74 -6.07
C PRO A 13 16.33 -6.12 -6.11
N ASP A 14 17.10 -7.19 -6.27
CA ASP A 14 16.58 -8.57 -6.37
C ASP A 14 15.80 -9.02 -5.13
N GLU A 15 16.23 -8.57 -3.95
CA GLU A 15 15.62 -8.91 -2.65
C GLU A 15 14.69 -7.80 -2.12
N GLY A 16 14.16 -6.98 -3.03
CA GLY A 16 13.20 -5.93 -2.70
C GLY A 16 13.78 -4.84 -1.80
N GLN A 17 13.00 -4.39 -0.82
CA GLN A 17 13.34 -3.25 0.02
C GLN A 17 12.81 -3.39 1.44
N ARG A 18 13.64 -3.00 2.41
CA ARG A 18 13.22 -2.77 3.80
C ARG A 18 13.15 -1.27 4.10
N THR A 19 12.01 -0.84 4.60
CA THR A 19 11.76 0.56 5.00
C THR A 19 11.47 0.61 6.48
N ARG A 20 12.34 1.30 7.24
CA ARG A 20 12.19 1.47 8.69
C ARG A 20 12.08 2.95 9.04
N VAL A 21 10.96 3.33 9.64
CA VAL A 21 10.62 4.74 9.91
C VAL A 21 10.11 4.90 11.33
N THR A 22 10.64 5.87 12.04
CA THR A 22 10.19 6.26 13.39
C THR A 22 9.40 7.55 13.32
N VAL A 23 8.23 7.56 13.95
CA VAL A 23 7.30 8.70 13.97
C VAL A 23 6.78 8.94 15.39
N PRO A 24 6.40 10.18 15.75
CA PRO A 24 5.76 10.45 17.04
C PRO A 24 4.38 9.78 17.12
N ASP A 25 4.00 9.32 18.31
CA ASP A 25 2.66 8.80 18.55
C ASP A 25 1.62 9.94 18.43
N PRO A 26 0.39 9.67 17.92
CA PRO A 26 -0.15 8.38 17.49
C PRO A 26 -0.04 8.12 15.97
N MET A 27 0.96 8.69 15.28
CA MET A 27 1.05 8.55 13.82
C MET A 27 1.32 7.10 13.39
N VAL A 28 0.78 6.73 12.24
CA VAL A 28 0.98 5.43 11.60
C VAL A 28 1.76 5.61 10.31
N VAL A 29 2.70 4.69 10.05
CA VAL A 29 3.43 4.59 8.79
C VAL A 29 2.88 3.43 7.97
N VAL A 30 2.53 3.70 6.71
CA VAL A 30 2.16 2.70 5.70
C VAL A 30 3.14 2.79 4.54
N ALA A 31 3.70 1.66 4.10
CA ALA A 31 4.63 1.58 2.98
C ALA A 31 4.37 0.33 2.13
N ASN A 32 5.20 0.11 1.11
CA ASN A 32 5.17 -1.09 0.28
C ASN A 32 5.43 -2.38 1.10
N GLY A 33 4.99 -3.52 0.59
CA GLY A 33 5.25 -4.82 1.20
C GLY A 33 4.43 -5.07 2.46
N ARG A 34 4.97 -5.88 3.38
CA ARG A 34 4.29 -6.28 4.62
C ARG A 34 4.90 -5.59 5.84
N LEU A 35 4.05 -5.27 6.82
CA LEU A 35 4.50 -4.75 8.11
C LEU A 35 5.15 -5.91 8.89
N THR A 36 6.48 -5.88 9.00
CA THR A 36 7.27 -6.93 9.65
C THR A 36 7.61 -6.61 11.10
N ALA A 37 7.65 -5.34 11.48
CA ALA A 37 7.82 -4.93 12.87
C ALA A 37 7.10 -3.63 13.20
N ARG A 38 6.63 -3.53 14.46
CA ARG A 38 6.17 -2.28 15.08
C ARG A 38 6.73 -2.23 16.50
N THR A 39 7.53 -1.21 16.79
CA THR A 39 8.23 -1.06 18.07
C THR A 39 7.87 0.28 18.69
N ALA A 40 7.17 0.25 19.82
CA ALA A 40 6.95 1.45 20.64
C ALA A 40 8.24 1.77 21.40
N ASN A 41 8.69 3.02 21.35
CA ASN A 41 9.91 3.49 21.97
C ASN A 41 9.59 4.25 23.28
N PRO A 42 10.55 4.34 24.23
CA PRO A 42 10.32 5.03 25.51
C PRO A 42 10.09 6.55 25.41
N ASP A 43 10.42 7.17 24.27
CA ASP A 43 10.35 8.60 24.02
C ASP A 43 9.04 9.07 23.38
N GLY A 44 8.00 8.22 23.36
CA GLY A 44 6.70 8.54 22.76
C GLY A 44 6.70 8.49 21.23
N THR A 45 7.63 7.74 20.64
CA THR A 45 7.65 7.44 19.22
C THR A 45 7.38 5.96 18.95
N THR A 46 6.92 5.65 17.75
CA THR A 46 6.79 4.27 17.26
C THR A 46 7.62 4.10 15.99
N THR A 47 8.42 3.03 15.93
CA THR A 47 9.14 2.59 14.73
C THR A 47 8.36 1.51 14.00
N PHE A 48 8.10 1.72 12.72
CA PHE A 48 7.47 0.76 11.81
C PHE A 48 8.51 0.23 10.83
N GLU A 49 8.50 -1.08 10.59
CA GLU A 49 9.31 -1.74 9.57
C GLU A 49 8.41 -2.44 8.56
N TRP A 50 8.58 -2.07 7.29
CA TRP A 50 7.90 -2.66 6.16
C TRP A 50 8.92 -3.32 5.23
N THR A 51 8.60 -4.51 4.74
CA THR A 51 9.48 -5.30 3.87
C THR A 51 8.75 -5.72 2.60
N VAL A 52 9.35 -5.36 1.45
CA VAL A 52 9.02 -5.86 0.12
C VAL A 52 9.98 -7.00 -0.19
N THR A 53 9.48 -8.16 -0.60
CA THR A 53 10.30 -9.32 -0.96
C THR A 53 10.48 -9.50 -2.46
N SER A 54 9.57 -8.95 -3.28
CA SER A 54 9.73 -8.94 -4.73
C SER A 54 10.65 -7.79 -5.19
N PRO A 55 11.27 -7.89 -6.38
CA PRO A 55 11.93 -6.75 -7.01
C PRO A 55 10.98 -5.54 -7.06
N ILE A 56 11.54 -4.36 -6.82
CA ILE A 56 10.77 -3.12 -6.77
C ILE A 56 11.52 -1.98 -7.43
N ASN A 57 10.86 -1.34 -8.38
CA ASN A 57 11.35 -0.12 -8.98
C ASN A 57 11.37 1.01 -7.95
N ASN A 58 12.43 1.80 -7.96
CA ASN A 58 12.60 2.93 -7.04
C ASN A 58 11.47 3.99 -7.16
N TYR A 59 10.84 4.11 -8.34
CA TYR A 59 9.63 4.91 -8.59
C TYR A 59 8.39 4.34 -7.88
N GLY A 60 8.30 3.02 -7.73
CA GLY A 60 7.18 2.33 -7.08
C GLY A 60 7.21 2.41 -5.56
N VAL A 61 8.28 2.93 -4.97
CA VAL A 61 8.46 3.04 -3.52
C VAL A 61 7.63 4.21 -2.97
N ALA A 62 6.78 3.89 -2.00
CA ALA A 62 5.85 4.81 -1.38
C ALA A 62 5.94 4.77 0.15
N LEU A 63 5.73 5.94 0.74
CA LEU A 63 5.68 6.13 2.18
C LEU A 63 4.53 7.10 2.49
N ALA A 64 3.60 6.66 3.33
CA ALA A 64 2.48 7.46 3.79
C ALA A 64 2.47 7.48 5.32
N ILE A 65 2.37 8.68 5.91
CA ILE A 65 2.42 8.86 7.36
C ILE A 65 1.24 9.74 7.78
N GLY A 66 0.43 9.27 8.72
CA GLY A 66 -0.79 9.97 9.12
C GLY A 66 -1.65 9.22 10.14
N GLY A 67 -2.83 9.76 10.42
CA GLY A 67 -3.85 9.09 11.23
C GLY A 67 -4.70 8.17 10.35
N TYR A 68 -4.28 6.91 10.25
CA TYR A 68 -4.95 5.89 9.45
C TYR A 68 -5.72 4.91 10.33
N ASP A 69 -6.91 4.55 9.87
CA ASP A 69 -7.54 3.30 10.28
C ASP A 69 -7.12 2.19 9.32
N ARG A 70 -7.38 0.93 9.70
CA ARG A 70 -7.11 -0.24 8.85
C ARG A 70 -8.31 -1.15 8.83
N PHE A 71 -8.61 -1.67 7.65
CA PHE A 71 -9.40 -2.89 7.51
C PHE A 71 -8.81 -3.75 6.41
N GLY A 72 -8.92 -5.06 6.55
CA GLY A 72 -8.36 -6.01 5.61
C GLY A 72 -9.37 -7.07 5.22
N GLU A 73 -9.12 -7.67 4.07
CA GLU A 73 -9.89 -8.75 3.49
C GLU A 73 -8.95 -9.79 2.88
N THR A 74 -9.49 -10.97 2.65
CA THR A 74 -8.79 -12.04 1.96
C THR A 74 -9.47 -12.30 0.62
N TYR A 75 -8.70 -12.25 -0.46
CA TYR A 75 -9.14 -12.54 -1.80
C TYR A 75 -8.55 -13.88 -2.27
N GLN A 76 -9.41 -14.77 -2.75
CA GLN A 76 -9.00 -16.03 -3.36
C GLN A 76 -8.72 -15.76 -4.83
N GLY A 77 -7.47 -15.47 -5.16
CA GLY A 77 -7.03 -15.18 -6.51
C GLY A 77 -6.42 -16.38 -7.21
N GLU A 78 -6.01 -16.19 -8.47
CA GLU A 78 -5.54 -17.27 -9.35
C GLU A 78 -4.26 -17.97 -8.85
N ALA A 79 -3.43 -17.30 -8.04
CA ALA A 79 -2.24 -17.89 -7.42
C ALA A 79 -2.43 -18.30 -5.95
N GLY A 80 -3.68 -18.31 -5.46
CA GLY A 80 -4.04 -18.69 -4.10
C GLY A 80 -4.56 -17.52 -3.27
N GLU A 81 -4.24 -17.52 -1.98
CA GLU A 81 -4.75 -16.51 -1.07
C GLU A 81 -3.95 -15.20 -1.15
N LEU A 82 -4.63 -14.10 -1.49
CA LEU A 82 -4.08 -12.73 -1.49
C LEU A 82 -4.68 -11.91 -0.34
N THR A 83 -3.81 -11.30 0.47
CA THR A 83 -4.23 -10.36 1.51
C THR A 83 -4.45 -8.97 0.91
N LEU A 84 -5.63 -8.40 1.15
CA LEU A 84 -5.98 -7.03 0.80
C LEU A 84 -6.00 -6.18 2.07
N ASP A 85 -5.28 -5.07 2.09
CA ASP A 85 -5.17 -4.18 3.25
C ASP A 85 -5.48 -2.74 2.88
N PHE A 86 -6.46 -2.15 3.54
CA PHE A 86 -6.97 -0.82 3.22
C PHE A 86 -6.69 0.17 4.34
N TRP A 87 -6.11 1.31 3.99
CA TRP A 87 -5.62 2.33 4.91
C TRP A 87 -6.24 3.69 4.62
N PRO A 88 -7.52 3.91 4.98
CA PRO A 88 -8.14 5.24 4.93
C PRO A 88 -7.68 6.12 6.09
N ILE A 89 -7.69 7.43 5.90
CA ILE A 89 -7.64 8.40 7.00
C ILE A 89 -8.82 8.11 7.92
N SER A 90 -8.59 8.10 9.25
CA SER A 90 -9.52 7.50 10.22
C SER A 90 -10.97 7.99 10.09
N TYR A 91 -11.20 9.28 9.81
CA TYR A 91 -12.56 9.82 9.68
C TYR A 91 -13.26 9.47 8.35
N ARG A 92 -12.60 8.76 7.42
CA ARG A 92 -13.14 8.31 6.13
C ARG A 92 -13.36 6.80 6.05
N LEU A 93 -13.20 6.06 7.15
CA LEU A 93 -13.32 4.60 7.17
C LEU A 93 -14.62 4.08 6.54
N ALA A 94 -15.76 4.73 6.83
CA ALA A 94 -17.05 4.31 6.29
C ALA A 94 -17.14 4.49 4.76
N ASP A 95 -16.55 5.57 4.22
CA ASP A 95 -16.50 5.83 2.78
C ASP A 95 -15.60 4.81 2.08
N ALA A 96 -14.44 4.53 2.68
CA ALA A 96 -13.49 3.55 2.19
C ALA A 96 -14.07 2.14 2.10
N ARG A 97 -14.83 1.70 3.11
CA ARG A 97 -15.50 0.40 3.09
C ARG A 97 -16.48 0.25 1.93
N ARG A 98 -17.15 1.33 1.53
CA ARG A 98 -18.07 1.31 0.37
C ARG A 98 -17.30 1.31 -0.94
N GLN A 99 -16.32 2.19 -1.06
CA GLN A 99 -15.61 2.39 -2.32
C GLN A 99 -14.61 1.27 -2.62
N PHE A 100 -13.86 0.79 -1.63
CA PHE A 100 -12.79 -0.19 -1.85
C PHE A 100 -13.31 -1.62 -2.04
N ALA A 101 -14.60 -1.87 -1.81
CA ALA A 101 -15.23 -3.14 -2.16
C ALA A 101 -15.03 -3.53 -3.64
N GLN A 102 -14.86 -2.55 -4.53
CA GLN A 102 -14.62 -2.77 -5.96
C GLN A 102 -13.27 -3.44 -6.27
N VAL A 103 -12.30 -3.42 -5.34
CA VAL A 103 -10.97 -4.01 -5.52
C VAL A 103 -11.08 -5.48 -5.89
N ARG A 104 -12.04 -6.20 -5.29
CA ARG A 104 -12.26 -7.62 -5.58
C ARG A 104 -12.63 -7.87 -7.04
N SER A 105 -13.60 -7.12 -7.59
CA SER A 105 -13.99 -7.27 -8.99
C SER A 105 -12.88 -6.82 -9.95
N THR A 106 -12.10 -5.81 -9.56
CA THR A 106 -10.95 -5.33 -10.33
C THR A 106 -9.89 -6.42 -10.42
N LEU A 107 -9.46 -6.98 -9.30
CA LEU A 107 -8.48 -8.07 -9.27
C LEU A 107 -8.99 -9.29 -10.03
N GLN A 108 -10.24 -9.71 -9.82
CA GLN A 108 -10.83 -10.83 -10.55
C GLN A 108 -10.80 -10.63 -12.07
N CYS A 109 -11.14 -9.42 -12.54
CA CYS A 109 -11.11 -9.12 -13.97
C CYS A 109 -9.68 -9.17 -14.53
N PHE A 110 -8.73 -8.50 -13.87
CA PHE A 110 -7.35 -8.48 -14.34
C PHE A 110 -6.71 -9.85 -14.28
N GLU A 111 -6.94 -10.62 -13.22
CA GLU A 111 -6.38 -11.96 -13.12
C GLU A 111 -6.92 -12.93 -14.16
N HIS A 112 -8.22 -12.85 -14.45
CA HIS A 112 -8.84 -13.67 -15.48
C HIS A 112 -8.20 -13.46 -16.87
N TRP A 113 -7.87 -12.21 -17.22
CA TRP A 113 -7.38 -11.88 -18.56
C TRP A 113 -5.85 -11.87 -18.68
N PHE A 114 -5.14 -11.52 -17.62
CA PHE A 114 -3.70 -11.26 -17.65
C PHE A 114 -2.87 -12.17 -16.73
N GLY A 115 -3.53 -13.05 -15.97
CA GLY A 115 -2.88 -13.91 -14.99
C GLY A 115 -2.75 -13.27 -13.62
N PRO A 116 -2.22 -14.01 -12.63
CA PRO A 116 -2.27 -13.62 -11.23
C PRO A 116 -1.60 -12.27 -10.97
N TYR A 117 -2.12 -11.52 -9.99
CA TYR A 117 -1.45 -10.34 -9.47
C TYR A 117 0.01 -10.67 -9.11
N PRO A 118 1.00 -9.84 -9.47
CA PRO A 118 2.40 -10.27 -9.41
C PRO A 118 3.04 -10.29 -8.01
N TRP A 119 2.40 -9.68 -7.00
CA TRP A 119 3.00 -9.45 -5.68
C TRP A 119 2.22 -10.09 -4.53
N TYR A 120 1.92 -11.39 -4.61
CA TYR A 120 1.18 -12.11 -3.54
C TYR A 120 1.95 -12.15 -2.22
N GLU A 121 3.28 -12.28 -2.26
CA GLU A 121 4.12 -12.29 -1.06
C GLU A 121 4.18 -10.92 -0.35
N ASP A 122 3.89 -9.84 -1.07
CA ASP A 122 3.87 -8.48 -0.53
C ASP A 122 2.46 -7.98 -0.20
N GLY A 123 1.45 -8.64 -0.75
CA GLY A 123 0.04 -8.27 -0.62
C GLY A 123 -0.38 -7.09 -1.50
N PHE A 124 -1.65 -6.72 -1.40
CA PHE A 124 -2.22 -5.56 -2.08
C PHE A 124 -2.74 -4.56 -1.05
N LYS A 125 -2.51 -3.27 -1.29
CA LYS A 125 -3.07 -2.21 -0.46
C LYS A 125 -3.62 -1.05 -1.26
N LEU A 126 -4.67 -0.43 -0.73
CA LEU A 126 -5.00 0.96 -1.04
C LEU A 126 -4.72 1.84 0.18
N VAL A 127 -4.01 2.93 -0.05
CA VAL A 127 -3.63 3.90 0.98
C VAL A 127 -4.23 5.25 0.60
N GLU A 128 -5.03 5.84 1.49
CA GLU A 128 -5.57 7.18 1.23
C GLU A 128 -4.44 8.22 1.22
N THR A 129 -4.40 9.05 0.19
CA THR A 129 -3.39 10.11 0.03
C THR A 129 -4.05 11.42 -0.42
N PRO A 130 -3.37 12.58 -0.27
CA PRO A 130 -3.93 13.87 -0.70
C PRO A 130 -3.91 14.09 -2.23
N TYR A 131 -3.44 13.12 -3.02
CA TYR A 131 -3.35 13.21 -4.47
C TYR A 131 -4.17 12.08 -5.11
N LEU A 132 -4.63 12.30 -6.35
CA LEU A 132 -5.67 11.50 -7.01
C LEU A 132 -5.45 9.98 -6.95
N GLY A 133 -4.24 9.55 -7.25
CA GLY A 133 -3.79 8.16 -7.10
C GLY A 133 -2.46 7.95 -7.79
N MET A 134 -1.77 6.86 -7.45
CA MET A 134 -0.50 6.41 -8.06
C MET A 134 -0.34 4.90 -7.85
N GLU A 135 0.16 4.20 -8.86
CA GLU A 135 0.30 2.75 -8.95
C GLU A 135 1.50 2.16 -8.19
N HIS A 136 1.87 2.76 -7.05
CA HIS A 136 2.99 2.28 -6.24
C HIS A 136 2.82 0.80 -5.85
N GLN A 137 3.83 -0.01 -6.14
CA GLN A 137 3.83 -1.46 -6.00
C GLN A 137 3.35 -1.89 -4.62
N SER A 138 2.32 -2.75 -4.53
CA SER A 138 1.68 -3.22 -3.29
C SER A 138 1.08 -2.15 -2.36
N ALA A 139 1.25 -0.85 -2.62
CA ALA A 139 0.81 0.26 -1.78
C ALA A 139 0.20 1.38 -2.62
N VAL A 140 -0.81 1.02 -3.41
CA VAL A 140 -1.44 1.92 -4.37
C VAL A 140 -2.07 3.10 -3.63
N ALA A 141 -1.69 4.30 -4.05
CA ALA A 141 -2.21 5.52 -3.49
C ALA A 141 -3.59 5.83 -4.07
N TYR A 142 -4.50 6.30 -3.22
CA TYR A 142 -5.86 6.67 -3.58
C TYR A 142 -6.24 8.00 -2.94
N GLY A 143 -6.59 9.00 -3.74
CA GLY A 143 -7.09 10.28 -3.24
C GLY A 143 -8.28 10.83 -4.03
N ASN A 144 -9.00 9.96 -4.74
CA ASN A 144 -10.15 10.34 -5.56
C ASN A 144 -11.45 10.53 -4.75
N GLY A 145 -11.35 10.97 -3.50
CA GLY A 145 -12.49 11.38 -2.67
C GLY A 145 -13.57 10.32 -2.39
N TYR A 146 -13.31 9.04 -2.67
CA TYR A 146 -14.27 7.94 -2.58
C TYR A 146 -15.41 7.99 -3.59
N VAL A 147 -15.12 8.52 -4.79
CA VAL A 147 -16.03 8.52 -5.94
C VAL A 147 -15.47 7.71 -7.12
N ASN A 148 -16.36 7.28 -8.02
CA ASN A 148 -16.02 6.64 -9.30
C ASN A 148 -15.77 7.69 -10.38
N GLY A 149 -14.98 7.35 -11.41
CA GLY A 149 -14.60 8.32 -12.45
C GLY A 149 -13.54 9.30 -11.97
N TYR A 150 -12.99 10.11 -12.87
CA TYR A 150 -11.95 11.07 -12.50
C TYR A 150 -12.60 12.24 -11.76
N LEU A 151 -12.40 12.33 -10.44
CA LEU A 151 -13.10 13.30 -9.58
C LEU A 151 -14.64 13.24 -9.68
N GLY A 152 -15.20 12.07 -9.96
CA GLY A 152 -16.65 11.91 -10.11
C GLY A 152 -17.18 12.16 -11.52
N GLN A 153 -16.30 12.33 -12.52
CA GLN A 153 -16.63 12.59 -13.93
C GLN A 153 -16.30 11.40 -14.83
#